data_AF-A0AAD8GPM2-F1
#
_entry.id   AF-A0AAD8GPM2-F1
#
_cell.length_a   1.000
_cell.length_b   1.000
_cell.length_c   1.000
_cell.angle_alpha   90.00
_cell.angle_beta   90.00
_cell.angle_gamma   90.00
#
_symmetry.space_group_name_H-M   'P 1'
#
loop_
_entity.id
_entity.type
_entity.pdbx_description
1 polymer ?
#
loop_
_entity_poly.entity_id
_entity_poly.type
_entity_poly.pdbx_seq_one_letter_code
_entity_poly.pdbx_strand_id
1 'polypeptide(L)'
;MGETMGELGLAFLKLMKFENQEASYNSQKARAVDMKNVATATVKASRLYRELNAQTVNHLDRSSALLIVQTLLTELSSLHSRAEKLDTASSKIFGGDRNRKGEELKEAIKVTEDAKSCAIREYERIKHI
;
A
#
# COMPACT_ATOMS: atom_id res chain seq x y z
N MET A 1 0.82 16.85 7.29
CA MET A 1 0.92 18.01 6.37
C MET A 1 -0.38 18.34 5.63
N GLY A 2 -1.09 17.38 5.02
CA GLY A 2 -2.35 17.68 4.32
C GLY A 2 -3.41 18.34 5.22
N GLU A 3 -3.62 17.83 6.43
CA GLU A 3 -4.54 18.42 7.42
C GLU A 3 -4.11 19.83 7.85
N THR A 4 -2.88 19.97 8.34
CA THR A 4 -2.28 21.26 8.77
C THR A 4 -2.38 22.35 7.70
N MET A 5 -2.10 22.03 6.43
CA MET A 5 -2.21 22.99 5.32
C MET A 5 -3.66 23.36 5.02
N GLY A 6 -4.60 22.44 5.25
CA GLY A 6 -6.03 22.71 5.12
C GLY A 6 -6.51 23.69 6.20
N GLU A 7 -6.14 23.43 7.46
CA GLU A 7 -6.45 24.32 8.60
C GLU A 7 -5.83 25.71 8.44
N LEU A 8 -4.58 25.77 7.99
CA LEU A 8 -3.89 27.02 7.69
C LEU A 8 -4.62 27.82 6.60
N GLY A 9 -5.09 27.15 5.54
CA GLY A 9 -5.90 27.79 4.50
C GLY A 9 -7.21 28.37 5.02
N LEU A 10 -7.88 27.65 5.93
CA LEU A 10 -9.09 28.17 6.60
C LEU A 10 -8.77 29.36 7.52
N ALA A 11 -7.63 29.37 8.20
CA ALA A 11 -7.18 30.50 9.00
C ALA A 11 -6.97 31.75 8.14
N PHE A 12 -6.29 31.63 6.99
CA PHE A 12 -6.13 32.74 6.05
C PHE A 12 -7.45 33.25 5.48
N LEU A 13 -8.43 32.38 5.23
CA LEU A 13 -9.79 32.81 4.83
C LEU A 13 -10.48 33.62 5.93
N LYS A 14 -10.33 33.23 7.21
CA LYS A 14 -10.88 34.00 8.34
C LYS A 14 -10.22 35.37 8.47
N LEU A 15 -8.88 35.42 8.40
CA LEU A 15 -8.14 36.68 8.44
C LEU A 15 -8.49 37.61 7.27
N MET A 16 -8.65 37.05 6.06
CA MET A 16 -9.12 37.80 4.89
C MET A 16 -10.50 38.41 5.08
N LYS A 17 -11.44 37.67 5.67
CA LYS A 17 -12.77 38.21 6.01
C LYS A 17 -12.66 39.36 7.00
N PHE A 18 -11.82 39.21 8.04
CA PHE A 18 -11.60 40.25 9.03
C PHE A 18 -10.99 41.51 8.42
N GLU A 19 -9.91 41.40 7.65
CA GLU A 19 -9.27 42.56 7.00
C GLU A 19 -10.20 43.25 5.99
N ASN A 20 -11.08 42.52 5.31
CA ASN A 20 -12.08 43.11 4.40
C ASN A 20 -13.21 43.85 5.15
N GLN A 21 -13.60 43.38 6.33
CA GLN A 21 -14.65 44.00 7.14
C GLN A 21 -14.18 45.34 7.75
N GLU A 22 -12.90 45.44 8.10
CA GLU A 22 -12.29 46.62 8.74
C GLU A 22 -11.52 47.53 7.74
N ALA A 23 -11.71 47.33 6.43
CA ALA A 23 -10.89 47.95 5.39
C ALA A 23 -11.19 49.45 5.20
N SER A 24 -10.41 50.31 5.85
CA SER A 24 -10.40 51.78 5.65
C SER A 24 -9.20 52.24 4.79
N TYR A 25 -8.17 51.40 4.67
CA TYR A 25 -6.91 51.73 3.99
C TYR A 25 -6.58 50.78 2.83
N ASN A 26 -5.87 51.29 1.81
CA ASN A 26 -5.44 50.49 0.65
C ASN A 26 -4.52 49.33 1.04
N SER A 27 -3.74 49.46 2.11
CA SER A 27 -2.88 48.40 2.63
C SER A 27 -3.67 47.19 3.15
N GLN A 28 -4.85 47.40 3.73
CA GLN A 28 -5.73 46.31 4.20
C GLN A 28 -6.32 45.54 3.01
N LYS A 29 -6.75 46.26 1.96
CA LYS A 29 -7.22 45.64 0.71
C LYS A 29 -6.13 44.79 0.05
N ALA A 30 -4.90 45.28 0.01
CA ALA A 30 -3.75 44.52 -0.49
C ALA A 30 -3.50 43.23 0.34
N ARG A 31 -3.44 43.35 1.67
CA ARG A 31 -3.30 42.19 2.58
C ARG A 31 -4.44 41.18 2.43
N ALA A 32 -5.67 41.64 2.23
CA ALA A 32 -6.82 40.76 2.00
C ALA A 32 -6.65 39.92 0.72
N VAL A 33 -6.15 40.52 -0.35
CA VAL A 33 -5.82 39.80 -1.60
C VAL A 33 -4.70 38.79 -1.35
N ASP A 34 -3.63 39.18 -0.66
CA ASP A 34 -2.51 38.29 -0.37
C ASP A 34 -2.95 37.08 0.44
N MET A 35 -3.75 37.28 1.49
CA MET A 35 -4.28 36.19 2.30
C MET A 35 -5.20 35.26 1.50
N LYS A 36 -6.00 35.79 0.57
CA LYS A 36 -6.79 34.95 -0.35
C LYS A 36 -5.89 34.09 -1.23
N ASN A 37 -4.80 34.65 -1.74
CA ASN A 37 -3.83 33.91 -2.55
C ASN A 37 -3.16 32.80 -1.73
N VAL A 38 -2.70 33.10 -0.52
CA VAL A 38 -2.09 32.12 0.40
C VAL A 38 -3.09 31.04 0.81
N ALA A 39 -4.34 31.41 1.13
CA ALA A 39 -5.40 30.45 1.42
C ALA A 39 -5.63 29.47 0.26
N THR A 40 -5.65 29.99 -0.96
CA THR A 40 -5.82 29.17 -2.17
C THR A 40 -4.63 28.22 -2.36
N ALA A 41 -3.40 28.72 -2.20
CA ALA A 41 -2.19 27.92 -2.33
C ALA A 41 -2.12 26.79 -1.28
N THR A 42 -2.44 27.11 -0.03
CA THR A 42 -2.41 26.13 1.09
C THR A 42 -3.50 25.08 0.99
N VAL A 43 -4.73 25.42 0.56
CA VAL A 43 -5.79 24.43 0.27
C VAL A 43 -5.42 23.54 -0.92
N LYS A 44 -4.79 24.10 -1.97
CA LYS A 44 -4.27 23.30 -3.08
C LYS A 44 -3.19 22.32 -2.61
N ALA A 45 -2.23 22.79 -1.81
CA ALA A 45 -1.20 21.95 -1.22
C ALA A 45 -1.80 20.85 -0.33
N SER A 46 -2.81 21.18 0.48
CA SER A 46 -3.55 20.21 1.30
C SER A 46 -4.11 19.06 0.47
N ARG A 47 -4.78 19.37 -0.65
CA ARG A 47 -5.33 18.36 -1.57
C ARG A 47 -4.23 17.50 -2.19
N LEU A 48 -3.17 18.14 -2.70
CA LEU A 48 -2.03 17.42 -3.28
C LEU A 48 -1.37 16.48 -2.28
N TYR A 49 -1.18 16.91 -1.02
CA TYR A 49 -0.61 16.05 0.00
C TYR A 49 -1.51 14.86 0.35
N ARG A 50 -2.83 15.05 0.40
CA ARG A 50 -3.78 13.95 0.67
C ARG A 50 -3.78 12.94 -0.48
N GLU A 51 -3.83 13.43 -1.71
CA GLU A 51 -3.78 12.62 -2.93
C GLU A 51 -2.47 11.83 -3.02
N LEU A 52 -1.33 12.51 -2.86
CA LEU A 52 -0.02 11.88 -2.86
C LEU A 52 0.09 10.80 -1.78
N ASN A 53 -0.43 11.06 -0.58
CA ASN A 53 -0.44 10.08 0.49
C ASN A 53 -1.30 8.85 0.15
N ALA A 54 -2.49 9.06 -0.43
CA ALA A 54 -3.34 7.95 -0.89
C ALA A 54 -2.63 7.10 -1.96
N GLN A 55 -2.02 7.74 -2.96
CA GLN A 55 -1.23 7.05 -3.99
C GLN A 55 -0.04 6.28 -3.41
N THR A 56 0.64 6.86 -2.42
CA THR A 56 1.78 6.21 -1.74
C THR A 56 1.33 4.97 -0.98
N VAL A 57 0.22 5.05 -0.22
CA VAL A 57 -0.33 3.91 0.50
C VAL A 57 -0.76 2.80 -0.48
N ASN A 58 -1.49 3.14 -1.54
CA ASN A 58 -1.90 2.17 -2.56
C ASN A 58 -0.68 1.47 -3.22
N HIS A 59 0.38 2.24 -3.50
CA HIS A 59 1.62 1.68 -4.02
C HIS A 59 2.29 0.72 -3.04
N LEU A 60 2.33 1.07 -1.75
CA LEU A 60 2.88 0.21 -0.70
C LEU A 60 2.07 -1.08 -0.53
N ASP A 61 0.75 -0.99 -0.52
CA ASP A 61 -0.14 -2.15 -0.41
C ASP A 61 0.05 -3.11 -1.59
N ARG A 62 0.14 -2.58 -2.82
CA ARG A 62 0.42 -3.37 -4.01
C ARG A 62 1.80 -4.05 -3.95
N SER A 63 2.82 -3.33 -3.50
CA SER A 63 4.17 -3.86 -3.32
C SER A 63 4.21 -4.98 -2.28
N SER A 64 3.53 -4.79 -1.15
CA SER A 64 3.42 -5.80 -0.10
C SER A 64 2.70 -7.06 -0.58
N ALA A 65 1.57 -6.92 -1.27
CA ALA A 65 0.84 -8.05 -1.83
C ALA A 65 1.67 -8.82 -2.88
N LEU A 66 2.41 -8.10 -3.73
CA LEU A 66 3.32 -8.73 -4.70
C LEU A 66 4.45 -9.50 -4.02
N LEU A 67 5.03 -8.94 -2.96
CA LEU A 67 6.07 -9.61 -2.18
C LEU A 67 5.56 -10.93 -1.60
N ILE A 68 4.34 -10.97 -1.06
CA ILE A 68 3.72 -12.20 -0.56
C ILE A 68 3.58 -13.26 -1.67
N VAL A 69 3.12 -12.85 -2.86
CA VAL A 69 3.03 -13.76 -4.02
C VAL A 69 4.41 -14.34 -4.38
N GLN A 70 5.45 -13.50 -4.39
CA GLN A 70 6.82 -13.93 -4.69
C GLN A 70 7.40 -14.87 -3.63
N THR A 71 7.12 -14.61 -2.35
CA THR A 71 7.50 -15.49 -1.24
C THR A 71 6.88 -16.87 -1.40
N LEU A 72 5.57 -16.95 -1.63
CA LEU A 72 4.86 -18.23 -1.81
C LEU A 72 5.30 -18.99 -3.05
N LEU A 73 5.62 -18.29 -4.15
CA LEU A 73 6.21 -18.91 -5.35
C LEU A 73 7.58 -19.54 -5.05
N THR A 74 8.41 -18.84 -4.27
CA THR A 74 9.73 -19.33 -3.87
C THR A 74 9.62 -20.53 -2.94
N GLU A 75 8.70 -20.48 -1.96
CA GLU A 75 8.39 -21.59 -1.07
C GLU A 75 7.91 -22.82 -1.83
N LEU A 76 7.00 -22.65 -2.80
CA LEU A 76 6.54 -23.75 -3.65
C LEU A 76 7.67 -24.38 -4.46
N SER A 77 8.53 -23.56 -5.05
CA SER A 77 9.68 -24.04 -5.83
C SER A 77 10.64 -24.86 -4.96
N SER A 78 10.88 -24.41 -3.72
CA SER A 78 11.67 -25.14 -2.72
C SER A 78 11.02 -26.46 -2.29
N LEU A 79 9.70 -26.46 -2.04
CA LEU A 79 8.95 -27.65 -1.68
C LEU A 79 8.93 -28.69 -2.81
N HIS A 80 8.69 -28.27 -4.05
CA HIS A 80 8.78 -29.15 -5.23
C HIS A 80 10.17 -29.76 -5.38
N SER A 81 11.24 -28.95 -5.29
CA SER A 81 12.62 -29.48 -5.36
C SER A 81 12.89 -30.49 -4.24
N ARG A 82 12.35 -30.26 -3.03
CA ARG A 82 12.50 -31.18 -1.90
C ARG A 82 11.72 -32.48 -2.10
N ALA A 83 10.53 -32.41 -2.70
CA ALA A 83 9.72 -33.58 -3.07
C ALA A 83 10.44 -34.43 -4.14
N GLU A 84 10.95 -33.82 -5.20
CA GLU A 84 11.71 -34.53 -6.25
C GLU A 84 12.95 -35.26 -5.70
N LYS A 85 13.70 -34.60 -4.79
CA LYS A 85 14.84 -35.22 -4.10
C LYS A 85 14.44 -36.41 -3.24
N LEU A 86 13.26 -36.36 -2.61
CA LEU A 86 12.75 -37.46 -1.80
C LEU A 86 12.32 -38.63 -2.69
N ASP A 87 11.65 -38.38 -3.82
CA ASP A 87 11.20 -39.42 -4.75
C ASP A 87 12.38 -40.19 -5.38
N THR A 88 13.43 -39.46 -5.79
CA THR A 88 14.67 -40.04 -6.33
C THR A 88 15.45 -40.85 -5.29
N ALA A 89 15.45 -40.42 -4.02
CA ALA A 89 16.08 -41.15 -2.92
C ALA A 89 15.24 -42.35 -2.43
N SER A 90 13.91 -42.25 -2.48
CA SER A 90 12.98 -43.27 -2.03
C SER A 90 12.95 -44.48 -2.96
N SER A 91 13.13 -44.25 -4.26
CA SER A 91 13.24 -45.29 -5.30
C SER A 91 14.36 -46.32 -5.08
N LYS A 92 15.24 -46.13 -4.07
CA LYS A 92 16.37 -47.02 -3.76
C LYS A 92 16.22 -47.85 -2.47
N ILE A 93 15.33 -47.52 -1.53
CA ILE A 93 15.12 -48.30 -0.28
C ILE A 93 13.66 -48.13 0.19
N PHE A 94 12.95 -49.24 0.45
CA PHE A 94 11.57 -49.19 0.96
C PHE A 94 11.58 -48.95 2.47
N GLY A 95 10.97 -47.86 2.94
CA GLY A 95 10.87 -47.53 4.37
C GLY A 95 9.68 -46.61 4.64
N GLY A 96 8.82 -47.00 5.59
CA GLY A 96 7.54 -46.31 5.88
C GLY A 96 7.69 -44.84 6.29
N ASP A 97 8.79 -44.47 6.94
CA ASP A 97 9.11 -43.09 7.33
C ASP A 97 9.23 -42.14 6.12
N ARG A 98 9.80 -42.63 5.01
CA ARG A 98 9.91 -41.84 3.77
C ARG A 98 8.58 -41.66 3.07
N ASN A 99 7.69 -42.65 3.15
CA ASN A 99 6.37 -42.56 2.54
C ASN A 99 5.53 -41.50 3.26
N ARG A 100 5.54 -41.51 4.59
CA ARG A 100 4.89 -40.49 5.43
C ARG A 100 5.43 -39.08 5.14
N LYS A 101 6.76 -38.92 5.07
CA LYS A 101 7.40 -37.64 4.74
C LYS A 101 7.03 -37.15 3.33
N GLY A 102 6.84 -38.05 2.37
CA GLY A 102 6.35 -37.72 1.03
C GLY A 102 4.91 -37.21 1.03
N GLU A 103 4.03 -37.84 1.80
CA GLU A 103 2.64 -37.39 1.98
C GLU A 103 2.58 -36.02 2.66
N GLU A 104 3.38 -35.80 3.71
CA GLU A 104 3.49 -34.50 4.40
C GLU A 104 3.97 -33.39 3.45
N LEU A 105 4.92 -33.68 2.54
CA LEU A 105 5.35 -32.72 1.52
C LEU A 105 4.27 -32.41 0.50
N LYS A 106 3.50 -33.41 0.08
CA LYS A 106 2.37 -33.22 -0.86
C LYS A 106 1.28 -32.34 -0.27
N GLU A 107 0.94 -32.57 1.00
CA GLU A 107 -0.04 -31.73 1.69
C GLU A 107 0.48 -30.30 1.88
N ALA A 108 1.75 -30.13 2.25
CA ALA A 108 2.37 -28.81 2.36
C ALA A 108 2.35 -28.06 1.01
N ILE A 109 2.68 -28.73 -0.10
CA ILE A 109 2.59 -28.15 -1.45
C ILE A 109 1.17 -27.68 -1.74
N LYS A 110 0.17 -28.55 -1.53
CA LYS A 110 -1.24 -28.22 -1.77
C LYS A 110 -1.68 -26.99 -0.98
N VAL A 111 -1.38 -26.94 0.32
CA VAL A 111 -1.72 -25.80 1.19
C VAL A 111 -1.03 -24.52 0.70
N THR A 112 0.25 -24.58 0.30
CA THR A 112 0.96 -23.41 -0.23
C THR A 112 0.44 -22.98 -1.61
N GLU A 113 -0.05 -23.91 -2.46
CA GLU A 113 -0.71 -23.59 -3.73
C GLU A 113 -2.04 -22.87 -3.53
N ASP A 114 -2.83 -23.33 -2.56
CA ASP A 114 -4.09 -22.67 -2.16
C ASP A 114 -3.80 -21.27 -1.61
N ALA A 115 -2.80 -21.14 -0.74
CA ALA A 115 -2.36 -19.84 -0.20
C ALA A 115 -1.89 -18.89 -1.32
N LYS A 116 -1.10 -19.38 -2.28
CA LYS A 116 -0.67 -18.60 -3.46
C LYS A 116 -1.88 -18.13 -4.27
N SER A 117 -2.85 -19.00 -4.51
CA SER A 117 -4.06 -18.67 -5.27
C SER A 117 -4.88 -17.58 -4.57
N CYS A 118 -4.97 -17.64 -3.23
CA CYS A 118 -5.55 -16.57 -2.42
C CYS A 118 -4.76 -15.25 -2.55
N ALA A 119 -3.44 -15.29 -2.40
CA ALA A 119 -2.59 -14.11 -2.50
C ALA A 119 -2.65 -13.43 -3.88
N ILE A 120 -2.72 -14.20 -4.97
CA ILE A 120 -2.85 -13.67 -6.34
C ILE A 120 -4.20 -12.96 -6.51
N ARG A 121 -5.30 -13.54 -6.01
CA ARG A 121 -6.62 -12.88 -6.07
C ARG A 121 -6.61 -11.56 -5.32
N GLU A 122 -5.99 -11.52 -4.16
CA GLU A 122 -5.88 -10.30 -3.36
C GLU A 122 -5.00 -9.24 -4.04
N TYR A 123 -3.86 -9.65 -4.60
CA TYR A 123 -3.02 -8.75 -5.39
C TYR A 123 -3.76 -8.14 -6.59
N GLU A 124 -4.48 -8.96 -7.37
CA GLU A 124 -5.26 -8.45 -8.51
C GLU A 124 -6.41 -7.54 -8.04
N ARG A 125 -7.05 -7.84 -6.90
CA ARG A 125 -8.05 -6.94 -6.29
C ARG A 125 -7.45 -5.57 -5.95
N ILE A 126 -6.27 -5.54 -5.33
CA ILE A 126 -5.57 -4.30 -4.93
C ILE A 126 -5.10 -3.50 -6.14
N LYS A 127 -4.66 -4.16 -7.21
CA LYS A 127 -4.20 -3.52 -8.45
C LYS A 127 -5.26 -2.66 -9.14
N HIS A 128 -6.54 -2.91 -8.87
CA HIS A 128 -7.68 -2.17 -9.43
C HIS A 128 -8.26 -1.10 -8.47
N ILE A 129 -7.62 -0.85 -7.32
CA ILE A 129 -7.93 0.25 -6.38
C ILE A 129 -7.11 1.48 -6.76
#